data_AF-A0A090SBK6-F1
#
_entry.id   AF-A0A090SBK6-F1
#
_cell.length_a   1.000
_cell.length_b   1.000
_cell.length_c   1.000
_cell.angle_alpha   90.00
_cell.angle_beta   90.00
_cell.angle_gamma   90.00
#
_symmetry.space_group_name_H-M   'P 1'
#
loop_
_entity.id
_entity.type
_entity.pdbx_description
1 polymer ?
#
loop_
_entity_poly.entity_id
_entity_poly.type
_entity_poly.pdbx_seq_one_letter_code
_entity_poly.pdbx_strand_id
1 'polypeptide(L)'
;MVVFFTFFLSLYYLIAFPGGVRAYQKGQLSLGDAFLPLSVFATWSLLATSGIGAQSLGNLVELVFLLGASVALFYIRLWYVKLHPTNAALSLIALYCIVITLVVLTRMSFPLIPE
;
A
#
# COMPACT_ATOMS: atom_id res chain seq x y z
N MET A 1 -9.94 -14.54 5.38
CA MET A 1 -8.76 -13.69 5.10
C MET A 1 -8.53 -13.47 3.60
N VAL A 2 -8.31 -14.52 2.80
CA VAL A 2 -8.05 -14.37 1.34
C VAL A 2 -9.17 -13.60 0.60
N VAL A 3 -10.44 -13.97 0.84
CA VAL A 3 -11.60 -13.30 0.21
C VAL A 3 -11.67 -11.81 0.57
N PHE A 4 -11.44 -11.49 1.84
CA PHE A 4 -11.42 -10.12 2.33
C PHE A 4 -10.28 -9.33 1.69
N PHE A 5 -9.08 -9.92 1.63
CA PHE A 5 -7.94 -9.32 0.93
C PHE A 5 -8.24 -9.06 -0.55
N THR A 6 -8.78 -10.04 -1.28
CA THR A 6 -9.14 -9.82 -2.69
C THR A 6 -10.16 -8.71 -2.86
N PHE A 7 -11.13 -8.59 -1.94
CA PHE A 7 -12.09 -7.50 -1.96
C PHE A 7 -11.42 -6.13 -1.77
N PHE A 8 -10.53 -5.97 -0.79
CA PHE A 8 -9.83 -4.69 -0.57
C PHE A 8 -8.78 -4.39 -1.64
N LEU A 9 -8.16 -5.42 -2.22
CA LEU A 9 -7.28 -5.26 -3.37
C LEU A 9 -8.06 -4.75 -4.59
N SER A 10 -9.24 -5.34 -4.86
CA SER A 10 -10.14 -4.84 -5.91
C SER A 10 -10.60 -3.42 -5.63
N LEU A 11 -10.91 -3.08 -4.37
CA LEU A 11 -11.29 -1.73 -3.97
C LEU A 11 -10.14 -0.72 -4.18
N TYR A 12 -8.92 -1.09 -3.80
CA TYR A 12 -7.71 -0.29 -4.03
C TYR A 12 -7.58 0.02 -5.51
N TYR A 13 -7.63 -1.00 -6.37
CA TYR A 13 -7.50 -0.79 -7.81
C TYR A 13 -8.67 0.02 -8.35
N LEU A 14 -9.91 -0.22 -7.93
CA LEU A 14 -11.07 0.58 -8.35
C LEU A 14 -10.86 2.08 -8.08
N ILE A 15 -10.31 2.42 -6.92
CA ILE A 15 -10.07 3.81 -6.49
C ILE A 15 -8.81 4.40 -7.15
N ALA A 16 -7.75 3.60 -7.34
CA ALA A 16 -6.49 4.05 -7.93
C ALA A 16 -6.55 4.10 -9.47
N PHE A 17 -7.41 3.32 -10.11
CA PHE A 17 -7.48 3.16 -11.57
C PHE A 17 -7.71 4.46 -12.35
N PRO A 18 -8.64 5.36 -11.96
CA PRO A 18 -8.89 6.60 -12.72
C PRO A 18 -7.67 7.54 -12.72
N GLY A 19 -6.99 7.66 -11.58
CA GLY A 19 -5.75 8.44 -11.46
C GLY A 19 -4.57 7.77 -12.15
N GLY A 20 -4.48 6.44 -12.02
CA GLY A 20 -3.44 5.61 -12.60
C GLY A 20 -3.44 5.61 -14.13
N VAL A 21 -4.58 5.38 -14.77
CA VAL A 21 -4.67 5.35 -16.24
C VAL A 21 -4.29 6.71 -16.85
N ARG A 22 -4.77 7.82 -16.28
CA ARG A 22 -4.46 9.16 -16.77
C ARG A 22 -2.99 9.53 -16.64
N ALA A 23 -2.31 9.09 -15.59
CA ALA A 23 -0.89 9.35 -15.38
C ALA A 23 0.01 8.38 -16.18
N TYR A 24 -0.42 7.14 -16.38
CA TYR A 24 0.27 6.18 -17.25
C TYR A 24 0.27 6.64 -18.71
N GLN A 25 -0.87 7.11 -19.22
CA GLN A 25 -0.97 7.69 -20.58
C GLN A 25 -0.06 8.90 -20.79
N LYS A 26 0.34 9.60 -19.72
CA LYS A 26 1.26 10.74 -19.75
C LYS A 26 2.73 10.35 -19.55
N GLY A 27 3.04 9.06 -19.45
CA GLY A 27 4.39 8.55 -19.19
C GLY A 27 4.90 8.85 -17.77
N GLN A 28 4.01 9.21 -16.83
CA GLN A 28 4.37 9.62 -15.47
C GLN A 28 4.37 8.46 -14.47
N LEU A 29 3.82 7.30 -14.85
CA LEU A 29 3.77 6.10 -14.02
C LEU A 29 4.53 4.94 -14.67
N SER A 30 5.04 4.05 -13.82
CA SER A 30 5.65 2.78 -14.26
C SER A 30 4.72 1.61 -13.92
N LEU A 31 4.89 0.47 -14.59
CA LEU A 31 4.18 -0.76 -14.23
C LEU A 31 4.44 -1.17 -12.77
N GLY A 32 5.58 -0.75 -12.20
CA GLY A 32 5.94 -0.97 -10.80
C GLY A 32 4.95 -0.34 -9.81
N ASP A 33 4.20 0.68 -10.20
CA ASP A 33 3.18 1.30 -9.36
C ASP A 33 1.95 0.40 -9.15
N ALA A 34 1.64 -0.47 -10.12
CA ALA A 34 0.56 -1.44 -9.99
C ALA A 34 0.88 -2.53 -8.95
N PHE A 35 2.17 -2.79 -8.67
CA PHE A 35 2.60 -3.82 -7.73
C PHE A 35 2.67 -3.35 -6.28
N LEU A 36 2.39 -2.07 -6.00
CA LEU A 36 2.44 -1.52 -4.65
C LEU A 36 1.52 -2.23 -3.63
N PRO A 37 0.22 -2.46 -3.91
CA PRO A 37 -0.62 -3.21 -2.96
C PRO A 37 -0.18 -4.67 -2.79
N LEU A 38 0.47 -5.26 -3.80
CA LEU A 38 1.05 -6.60 -3.70
C LEU A 38 2.27 -6.62 -2.76
N SER A 39 3.13 -5.60 -2.78
CA SER A 39 4.27 -5.54 -1.84
C SER A 39 3.84 -5.26 -0.40
N VAL A 40 2.80 -4.43 -0.22
CA VAL A 40 2.16 -4.21 1.10
C VAL A 40 1.74 -5.55 1.66
N PHE A 41 1.02 -6.33 0.84
CA PHE A 41 0.49 -7.62 1.24
C PHE A 41 1.59 -8.65 1.49
N ALA A 42 2.61 -8.74 0.64
CA ALA A 42 3.71 -9.68 0.80
C ALA A 42 4.46 -9.41 2.12
N THR A 43 4.81 -8.15 2.37
CA THR A 43 5.51 -7.74 3.60
C THR A 43 4.63 -7.98 4.83
N TRP A 44 3.36 -7.59 4.78
CA TRP A 44 2.42 -7.80 5.87
C TRP A 44 2.22 -9.30 6.17
N SER A 45 2.07 -10.13 5.13
CA SER A 45 1.89 -11.58 5.25
C SER A 45 3.10 -12.25 5.88
N LEU A 46 4.33 -11.86 5.49
CA LEU A 46 5.57 -12.38 6.08
C LEU A 46 5.66 -12.08 7.58
N LEU A 47 5.32 -10.84 7.98
CA LEU A 47 5.31 -10.45 9.40
C LEU A 47 4.20 -11.18 10.17
N ALA A 48 3.04 -11.37 9.55
CA ALA A 48 1.93 -12.11 10.14
C ALA A 48 2.25 -13.59 10.35
N THR A 49 2.86 -14.26 9.38
CA THR A 49 3.31 -15.65 9.53
C THR A 49 4.43 -15.82 10.56
N SER A 50 5.20 -14.75 10.80
CA SER A 50 6.26 -14.73 11.83
C SER A 50 5.72 -14.45 13.24
N GLY A 51 4.39 -14.30 13.41
CA GLY A 51 3.76 -14.04 14.69
C GLY A 51 3.92 -12.62 15.22
N ILE A 52 4.37 -11.67 14.39
CA ILE A 52 4.59 -10.27 14.80
C ILE A 52 3.32 -9.47 14.53
N GLY A 53 2.65 -8.95 15.56
CA GLY A 53 1.48 -8.05 15.48
C GLY A 53 0.16 -8.68 15.89
N ALA A 54 -0.97 -7.99 15.65
CA ALA A 54 -2.29 -8.46 16.06
C ALA A 54 -2.67 -9.80 15.39
N GLN A 55 -3.49 -10.59 16.08
CA GLN A 55 -4.11 -11.80 15.54
C GLN A 55 -5.60 -11.59 15.32
N SER A 56 -6.23 -12.52 14.58
CA SER A 56 -7.67 -12.56 14.30
C SER A 56 -8.26 -11.27 13.70
N LEU A 57 -9.02 -10.49 14.47
CA LEU A 57 -9.79 -9.32 14.05
C LEU A 57 -8.90 -8.08 13.82
N GLY A 58 -7.79 -7.96 14.56
CA GLY A 58 -6.86 -6.84 14.39
C GLY A 58 -6.22 -6.82 13.00
N ASN A 59 -5.99 -8.00 12.41
CA ASN A 59 -5.50 -8.14 11.03
C ASN A 59 -6.44 -7.48 10.00
N LEU A 60 -7.76 -7.52 10.24
CA LEU A 60 -8.73 -6.92 9.33
C LEU A 60 -8.60 -5.39 9.37
N VAL A 61 -8.52 -4.81 10.57
CA VAL A 61 -8.41 -3.35 10.75
C VAL A 61 -7.09 -2.83 10.19
N GLU A 62 -5.97 -3.52 10.46
CA GLU A 62 -4.65 -3.16 9.94
C GLU A 62 -4.62 -3.16 8.41
N LEU A 63 -5.16 -4.20 7.76
CA LEU A 63 -5.19 -4.31 6.31
C LEU A 63 -5.97 -3.15 5.66
N VAL A 64 -7.13 -2.81 6.22
CA VAL A 64 -7.95 -1.69 5.73
C VAL A 64 -7.20 -0.37 5.87
N PHE A 65 -6.58 -0.13 7.03
CA PHE A 65 -5.79 1.07 7.28
C PHE A 65 -4.58 1.17 6.32
N LEU A 66 -3.81 0.08 6.17
CA LEU A 66 -2.63 0.03 5.31
C LEU A 66 -2.99 0.25 3.83
N LEU A 67 -4.10 -0.32 3.36
CA LEU A 67 -4.57 -0.13 2.00
C LEU A 67 -5.08 1.30 1.77
N GLY A 68 -5.82 1.87 2.73
CA GLY A 68 -6.24 3.27 2.68
C GLY A 68 -5.06 4.24 2.62
N ALA A 69 -4.07 4.03 3.49
CA ALA A 69 -2.83 4.80 3.50
C ALA A 69 -2.05 4.64 2.18
N SER A 70 -2.01 3.43 1.61
CA SER A 70 -1.36 3.15 0.33
C SER A 70 -2.04 3.89 -0.84
N VAL A 71 -3.37 4.01 -0.84
CA VAL A 71 -4.09 4.83 -1.85
C VAL A 71 -3.71 6.30 -1.70
N ALA A 72 -3.72 6.84 -0.48
CA ALA A 72 -3.37 8.23 -0.23
C ALA A 72 -1.93 8.54 -0.69
N LEU A 73 -0.97 7.69 -0.32
CA LEU A 73 0.42 7.81 -0.73
C LEU A 73 0.60 7.69 -2.25
N PHE A 74 -0.16 6.82 -2.91
CA PHE A 74 -0.18 6.73 -4.38
C PHE A 74 -0.60 8.06 -5.03
N TYR A 75 -1.67 8.68 -4.54
CA TYR A 75 -2.11 9.99 -5.04
C TYR A 75 -1.14 11.13 -4.72
N ILE A 76 -0.51 11.11 -3.53
CA ILE A 76 0.56 12.07 -3.18
C ILE A 76 1.74 11.92 -4.14
N ARG A 77 2.17 10.70 -4.45
CA ARG A 77 3.22 10.45 -5.43
C ARG A 77 2.81 10.93 -6.82
N LEU A 78 1.59 10.66 -7.26
CA LEU A 78 1.09 11.15 -8.55
C LEU A 78 1.19 12.67 -8.67
N TRP A 79 0.81 13.39 -7.61
CA TRP A 79 0.95 14.84 -7.55
C TRP A 79 2.41 15.29 -7.54
N TYR A 80 3.28 14.62 -6.77
CA TYR A 80 4.71 14.91 -6.72
C TYR A 80 5.41 14.69 -8.07
N VAL A 81 5.17 13.57 -8.74
CA VAL A 81 5.75 13.25 -10.06
C VAL A 81 5.23 14.20 -11.14
N LYS A 82 3.98 14.65 -11.03
CA LYS A 82 3.46 15.70 -11.92
C LYS A 82 4.25 17.01 -11.80
N LEU A 83 4.72 17.35 -10.60
CA LEU A 83 5.53 18.54 -10.34
C LEU A 83 7.02 18.31 -10.66
N HIS A 84 7.53 17.09 -10.45
CA HIS A 84 8.96 16.74 -10.54
C HIS A 84 9.17 15.45 -11.36
N PRO A 85 8.98 15.50 -12.70
CA PRO A 85 8.97 14.30 -13.54
C PRO A 85 10.32 13.57 -13.60
N THR A 86 11.44 14.28 -13.45
CA THR A 86 12.80 13.71 -13.44
C THR A 86 13.04 12.75 -12.27
N ASN A 87 12.27 12.85 -11.19
CA ASN A 87 12.44 12.06 -9.97
C ASN A 87 11.45 10.88 -9.87
N ALA A 88 10.83 10.45 -10.98
CA ALA A 88 9.80 9.42 -10.97
C ALA A 88 10.27 8.06 -10.41
N ALA A 89 11.51 7.64 -10.72
CA ALA A 89 12.07 6.38 -10.21
C ALA A 89 12.42 6.47 -8.71
N LEU A 90 13.04 7.57 -8.30
CA LEU A 90 13.47 7.78 -6.91
C LEU A 90 12.26 7.94 -5.98
N SER A 91 11.21 8.63 -6.44
CA SER A 91 9.93 8.73 -5.71
C SER A 91 9.20 7.40 -5.61
N LEU A 92 9.35 6.48 -6.58
CA LEU A 92 8.79 5.13 -6.49
C LEU A 92 9.49 4.33 -5.39
N ILE A 93 10.83 4.35 -5.37
CA ILE A 93 11.63 3.66 -4.33
C ILE A 93 11.27 4.23 -2.95
N ALA A 94 11.23 5.55 -2.81
CA ALA A 94 10.84 6.21 -1.57
C ALA A 94 9.43 5.78 -1.12
N LEU A 95 8.48 5.69 -2.06
CA LEU A 95 7.13 5.23 -1.78
C LEU A 95 7.11 3.79 -1.24
N TYR A 96 7.87 2.86 -1.85
CA TYR A 96 8.02 1.50 -1.32
C TYR A 96 8.64 1.48 0.08
N CYS A 97 9.70 2.24 0.32
CA CYS A 97 10.32 2.34 1.64
C CYS A 97 9.36 2.87 2.70
N ILE A 98 8.60 3.93 2.39
CA ILE A 98 7.59 4.51 3.30
C ILE A 98 6.51 3.47 3.61
N VAL A 99 5.99 2.79 2.59
CA VAL A 99 4.96 1.78 2.75
C VAL A 99 5.44 0.59 3.59
N ILE A 100 6.64 0.07 3.34
CA ILE A 100 7.23 -1.01 4.14
C ILE A 100 7.40 -0.56 5.59
N THR A 101 7.90 0.66 5.81
CA THR A 101 8.07 1.23 7.16
C THR A 101 6.72 1.35 7.86
N LEU A 102 5.69 1.83 7.15
CA LEU A 102 4.33 1.91 7.66
C LEU A 102 3.82 0.53 8.07
N VAL A 103 3.97 -0.49 7.22
CA VAL A 103 3.57 -1.88 7.55
C VAL A 103 4.26 -2.36 8.81
N VAL A 104 5.57 -2.21 8.92
CA VAL A 104 6.35 -2.61 10.11
C VAL A 104 5.86 -1.87 11.35
N LEU A 105 5.72 -0.54 11.28
CA LEU A 105 5.23 0.28 12.40
C LEU A 105 3.83 -0.15 12.83
N THR A 106 2.93 -0.35 11.88
CA THR A 106 1.55 -0.76 12.17
C THR A 106 1.55 -2.11 12.89
N ARG A 107 2.31 -3.10 12.41
CA ARG A 107 2.45 -4.41 13.08
C ARG A 107 3.05 -4.32 14.48
N MET A 108 4.02 -3.44 14.70
CA MET A 108 4.69 -3.27 15.99
C MET A 108 3.85 -2.47 17.00
N SER A 109 2.95 -1.59 16.52
CA SER A 109 2.15 -0.67 17.35
C SER A 109 0.72 -1.12 17.62
N PHE A 110 0.22 -2.14 16.91
CA PHE A 110 -1.10 -2.75 17.14
C PHE A 110 -1.10 -4.05 18.01
N PRO A 111 -0.26 -4.26 19.04
CA PRO A 111 -0.30 -5.53 19.79
C PRO A 111 -1.45 -5.64 20.81
N LEU A 112 -2.42 -4.72 20.86
CA LEU A 112 -3.34 -4.58 22.01
C LEU A 112 -4.79 -4.22 21.65
N ILE A 113 -5.39 -4.87 20.65
CA ILE A 113 -6.86 -4.98 20.66
C ILE A 113 -7.15 -6.28 21.41
N PRO A 114 -7.54 -6.23 22.71
CA PRO A 114 -7.91 -7.44 23.43
C PRO A 114 -9.08 -8.10 22.70
N GLU A 115 -8.95 -9.41 22.51
CA GLU A 115 -9.94 -10.28 21.86
C GLU A 115 -11.30 -10.23 22.55
#